data_AF-A0A179CZ67-F1
#
_entry.id   AF-A0A179CZ67-F1
#
_cell.length_a   1.000
_cell.length_b   1.000
_cell.length_c   1.000
_cell.angle_alpha   90.00
_cell.angle_beta   90.00
_cell.angle_gamma   90.00
#
_symmetry.space_group_name_H-M   'P 1'
#
loop_
_entity.id
_entity.type
_entity.pdbx_description
1 polymer ?
#
loop_
_entity_poly.entity_id
_entity_poly.type
_entity_poly.pdbx_seq_one_letter_code
_entity_poly.pdbx_strand_id
1 'polypeptide(L)'
;MTSLAHSFTEIASLIQQSRNNALRAVNAELVNLYWNVGAYISQKLQHSEWGDKTVSELAKYLKQNEPDLKGFDRRGLYRMVQFYETYVLEEFVSPLVSQIEQQQGKEIVSPVVTQLENQPETQIVSPVPRQFVPMDIRQTILGKVSWTNHLIIFTRCKMDVEREFYLRMSIKENYSV
;
A
#
# COMPACT_ATOMS: atom_id res chain seq x y z
N MET A 1 -32.12 39.19 -10.37
CA MET A 1 -32.43 37.77 -10.09
C MET A 1 -31.23 36.84 -10.30
N THR A 2 -30.16 37.24 -11.00
CA THR A 2 -28.95 36.42 -11.25
C THR A 2 -27.99 36.30 -10.06
N SER A 3 -27.88 37.33 -9.21
CA SER A 3 -26.98 37.32 -8.04
C SER A 3 -27.38 36.29 -6.97
N LEU A 4 -28.68 36.11 -6.71
CA LEU A 4 -29.17 35.18 -5.70
C LEU A 4 -28.95 33.71 -6.12
N ALA A 5 -29.19 33.40 -7.39
CA ALA A 5 -28.90 32.09 -7.96
C ALA A 5 -27.39 31.77 -7.91
N HIS A 6 -26.54 32.78 -8.12
CA HIS A 6 -25.09 32.63 -7.99
C HIS A 6 -24.68 32.26 -6.55
N SER A 7 -25.19 32.97 -5.54
CA SER A 7 -24.90 32.64 -4.14
C SER A 7 -25.36 31.22 -3.75
N PHE A 8 -26.48 30.74 -4.29
CA PHE A 8 -26.91 29.35 -4.06
C PHE A 8 -25.97 28.32 -4.70
N THR A 9 -25.45 28.61 -5.90
CA THR A 9 -24.45 27.73 -6.54
C THR A 9 -23.13 27.70 -5.78
N GLU A 10 -22.72 28.80 -5.16
CA GLU A 10 -21.53 28.84 -4.30
C GLU A 10 -21.69 27.94 -3.06
N ILE A 11 -22.83 28.02 -2.37
CA ILE A 11 -23.11 27.16 -1.22
C ILE A 11 -23.15 25.68 -1.64
N ALA A 12 -23.80 25.35 -2.76
CA ALA A 12 -23.81 23.98 -3.29
C ALA A 12 -22.39 23.48 -3.61
N SER A 13 -21.54 24.33 -4.18
CA SER A 13 -20.13 24.03 -4.46
C SER A 13 -19.34 23.75 -3.18
N LEU A 14 -19.50 24.58 -2.14
CA LEU A 14 -18.85 24.37 -0.84
C LEU A 14 -19.26 23.03 -0.21
N ILE A 15 -20.55 22.68 -0.26
CA ILE A 15 -21.05 21.39 0.22
C ILE A 15 -20.42 20.24 -0.55
N GLN A 16 -20.40 20.33 -1.88
CA GLN A 16 -19.83 19.28 -2.72
C GLN A 16 -18.33 19.13 -2.50
N GLN A 17 -17.60 20.23 -2.37
CA GLN A 17 -16.18 20.23 -2.06
C GLN A 17 -15.91 19.55 -0.70
N SER A 18 -16.68 19.89 0.33
CA SER A 18 -16.54 19.28 1.66
C SER A 18 -16.80 17.77 1.61
N ARG A 19 -17.82 17.32 0.87
CA ARG A 19 -18.11 15.88 0.68
C ARG A 19 -16.98 15.18 -0.06
N ASN A 20 -16.49 15.77 -1.16
CA ASN A 20 -15.39 15.22 -1.93
C ASN A 20 -14.12 15.09 -1.09
N ASN A 21 -13.83 16.07 -0.22
CA ASN A 21 -12.68 16.01 0.68
C ASN A 21 -12.80 14.85 1.69
N ALA A 22 -13.99 14.64 2.25
CA ALA A 22 -14.24 13.52 3.16
C ALA A 22 -14.04 12.16 2.45
N LEU A 23 -14.60 12.01 1.24
CA LEU A 23 -14.43 10.79 0.43
C LEU A 23 -12.96 10.51 0.11
N ARG A 24 -12.20 11.54 -0.29
CA ARG A 24 -10.76 11.42 -0.55
C ARG A 24 -9.98 10.96 0.68
N ALA A 25 -10.29 11.51 1.85
CA ALA A 25 -9.65 11.12 3.10
C ALA A 25 -9.95 9.65 3.45
N VAL A 26 -11.21 9.23 3.31
CA VAL A 26 -11.61 7.83 3.54
C VAL A 26 -10.91 6.88 2.57
N ASN A 27 -10.84 7.22 1.28
CA ASN A 27 -10.14 6.39 0.30
C ASN A 27 -8.64 6.27 0.61
N ALA A 28 -7.98 7.39 0.93
CA ALA A 28 -6.56 7.38 1.25
C ALA A 28 -6.28 6.44 2.42
N GLU A 29 -7.10 6.47 3.47
CA GLU A 29 -6.98 5.57 4.61
C GLU A 29 -7.24 4.11 4.21
N LEU A 30 -8.26 3.86 3.39
CA LEU A 30 -8.59 2.51 2.91
C LEU A 30 -7.44 1.90 2.09
N VAL A 31 -6.90 2.66 1.15
CA VAL A 31 -5.78 2.22 0.32
C VAL A 31 -4.52 2.01 1.15
N ASN A 32 -4.27 2.87 2.13
CA ASN A 32 -3.17 2.70 3.09
C ASN A 32 -3.32 1.44 3.95
N LEU A 33 -4.54 1.14 4.41
CA LEU A 33 -4.83 -0.12 5.11
C LEU A 33 -4.53 -1.33 4.23
N TYR A 34 -5.00 -1.33 2.98
CA TYR A 34 -4.77 -2.43 2.05
C TYR A 34 -3.29 -2.60 1.71
N TRP A 35 -2.53 -1.51 1.57
CA TRP A 35 -1.08 -1.58 1.43
C TRP A 35 -0.42 -2.31 2.60
N ASN A 36 -0.73 -1.90 3.83
CA ASN A 36 -0.10 -2.46 5.02
C ASN A 36 -0.50 -3.92 5.28
N VAL A 37 -1.76 -4.28 5.02
CA VAL A 37 -2.21 -5.68 5.10
C VAL A 37 -1.50 -6.53 4.05
N GLY A 38 -1.40 -6.03 2.80
CA GLY A 38 -0.65 -6.69 1.73
C GLY A 38 0.82 -6.90 2.08
N ALA A 39 1.48 -5.87 2.58
CA ALA A 39 2.88 -5.91 3.02
C ALA A 39 3.10 -6.94 4.13
N TYR A 40 2.24 -6.93 5.16
CA TYR A 40 2.33 -7.87 6.27
C TYR A 40 2.20 -9.32 5.80
N ILE A 41 1.19 -9.61 4.98
CA ILE A 41 0.96 -10.97 4.48
C ILE A 41 2.08 -11.39 3.54
N SER A 42 2.52 -10.52 2.62
CA SER A 42 3.63 -10.79 1.70
C SER A 42 4.91 -11.15 2.48
N GLN A 43 5.26 -10.38 3.52
CA GLN A 43 6.40 -10.69 4.38
C GLN A 43 6.28 -12.06 5.04
N LYS A 44 5.11 -12.40 5.60
CA LYS A 44 4.88 -13.71 6.25
C LYS A 44 4.94 -14.89 5.28
N LEU A 45 4.48 -14.69 4.04
CA LEU A 45 4.57 -15.70 2.97
C LEU A 45 6.02 -15.89 2.51
N GLN A 46 6.77 -14.81 2.31
CA GLN A 46 8.17 -14.86 1.85
C GLN A 46 9.10 -15.57 2.85
N HIS A 47 8.89 -15.36 4.16
CA HIS A 47 9.67 -16.04 5.21
C HIS A 47 9.19 -17.46 5.51
N SER A 48 8.24 -18.01 4.72
CA SER A 48 7.64 -19.33 4.93
C SER A 48 7.01 -19.53 6.32
N GLU A 49 6.69 -18.44 7.02
CA GLU A 49 5.96 -18.50 8.29
C GLU A 49 4.48 -18.81 8.04
N TRP A 50 3.93 -18.28 6.94
CA TRP A 50 2.55 -18.49 6.53
C TRP A 50 2.47 -19.24 5.21
N GLY A 51 1.40 -20.01 5.03
CA GLY A 51 1.01 -20.59 3.76
C GLY A 51 -0.44 -20.23 3.40
N ASP A 52 -0.93 -20.76 2.28
CA ASP A 52 -2.30 -20.49 1.78
C ASP A 52 -3.39 -20.84 2.81
N LYS A 53 -3.16 -21.88 3.62
CA LYS A 53 -4.08 -22.27 4.70
C LYS A 53 -4.19 -21.18 5.76
N THR A 54 -3.06 -20.59 6.18
CA THR A 54 -3.04 -19.52 7.19
C THR A 54 -3.76 -18.27 6.70
N VAL A 55 -3.59 -17.91 5.43
CA VAL A 55 -4.34 -16.78 4.81
C VAL A 55 -5.84 -17.08 4.77
N SER A 56 -6.22 -18.34 4.52
CA SER A 56 -7.62 -18.78 4.56
C SER A 56 -8.22 -18.72 5.97
N GLU A 57 -7.43 -19.07 6.99
CA GLU A 57 -7.82 -18.96 8.40
C GLU A 57 -7.95 -17.49 8.82
N LEU A 58 -7.06 -16.61 8.37
CA LEU A 58 -7.17 -15.16 8.58
C LEU A 58 -8.47 -14.61 8.00
N ALA A 59 -8.81 -14.97 6.75
CA ALA A 59 -10.07 -14.53 6.13
C ALA A 59 -11.30 -14.99 6.93
N LYS A 60 -11.29 -16.23 7.44
CA LYS A 60 -12.37 -16.74 8.31
C LYS A 60 -12.44 -15.99 9.63
N TYR A 61 -11.30 -15.76 10.27
CA TYR A 61 -11.19 -15.00 11.51
C TYR A 61 -11.76 -13.59 11.35
N LEU A 62 -11.36 -12.85 10.31
CA LEU A 62 -11.86 -11.50 10.04
C LEU A 62 -13.37 -11.51 9.78
N LYS A 63 -13.88 -12.49 9.04
CA LYS A 63 -15.33 -12.57 8.77
C LYS A 63 -16.16 -12.86 10.03
N GLN A 64 -15.60 -13.58 11.00
CA GLN A 64 -16.26 -13.90 12.26
C GLN A 64 -16.24 -12.73 13.24
N ASN A 65 -15.11 -12.03 13.34
CA ASN A 65 -14.93 -10.96 14.33
C ASN A 65 -15.41 -9.60 13.82
N GLU A 66 -15.34 -9.38 12.51
CA GLU A 66 -15.66 -8.11 11.85
C GLU A 66 -16.57 -8.35 10.63
N PRO A 67 -17.82 -8.79 10.83
CA PRO A 67 -18.67 -9.32 9.76
C PRO A 67 -19.05 -8.30 8.68
N ASP A 68 -19.01 -7.00 9.02
CA ASP A 68 -19.33 -5.88 8.13
C ASP A 68 -18.14 -5.46 7.25
N LEU A 69 -16.93 -5.93 7.54
CA LEU A 69 -15.76 -5.67 6.70
C LEU A 69 -15.91 -6.33 5.33
N LYS A 70 -15.95 -5.48 4.29
CA LYS A 70 -16.00 -5.90 2.90
C LYS A 70 -14.59 -5.99 2.33
N GLY A 71 -14.35 -6.97 1.45
CA GLY A 71 -13.07 -7.11 0.76
C GLY A 71 -11.96 -7.81 1.54
N PHE A 72 -12.23 -8.33 2.75
CA PHE A 72 -11.28 -9.11 3.56
C PHE A 72 -11.53 -10.63 3.47
N ASP A 73 -12.11 -11.08 2.37
CA ASP A 73 -12.12 -12.51 2.02
C ASP A 73 -10.75 -12.95 1.50
N ARG A 74 -10.55 -14.27 1.34
CA ARG A 74 -9.28 -14.83 0.85
C ARG A 74 -8.80 -14.15 -0.44
N ARG A 75 -9.71 -13.89 -1.39
CA ARG A 75 -9.36 -13.28 -2.68
C ARG A 75 -8.96 -11.81 -2.49
N GLY A 76 -9.64 -11.09 -1.62
CA GLY A 76 -9.34 -9.73 -1.24
C GLY A 76 -7.97 -9.60 -0.60
N LEU A 77 -7.63 -10.47 0.35
CA LEU A 77 -6.30 -10.50 0.98
C LEU A 77 -5.19 -10.71 -0.06
N TYR A 78 -5.36 -11.65 -1.00
CA TYR A 78 -4.38 -11.84 -2.07
C TYR A 78 -4.31 -10.67 -3.07
N ARG A 79 -5.40 -9.92 -3.27
CA ARG A 79 -5.35 -8.67 -4.04
C ARG A 79 -4.57 -7.58 -3.31
N MET A 80 -4.63 -7.52 -1.98
CA MET A 80 -3.82 -6.61 -1.17
C MET A 80 -2.34 -6.98 -1.26
N VAL A 81 -2.01 -8.28 -1.19
CA VAL A 81 -0.64 -8.79 -1.42
C VAL A 81 -0.14 -8.39 -2.81
N GLN A 82 -0.94 -8.68 -3.85
CA GLN A 82 -0.61 -8.31 -5.22
C GLN A 82 -0.40 -6.79 -5.35
N PHE A 83 -1.25 -5.98 -4.74
CA PHE A 83 -1.12 -4.52 -4.75
C PHE A 83 0.22 -4.06 -4.17
N TYR A 84 0.61 -4.59 -3.00
CA TYR A 84 1.90 -4.30 -2.40
C TYR A 84 3.07 -4.75 -3.30
N GLU A 85 3.08 -6.01 -3.72
CA GLU A 85 4.18 -6.59 -4.51
C GLU A 85 4.33 -5.92 -5.89
N THR A 86 3.22 -5.43 -6.46
CA THR A 86 3.23 -4.72 -7.74
C THR A 86 3.95 -3.37 -7.66
N TYR A 87 3.90 -2.69 -6.52
CA TYR A 87 4.32 -1.29 -6.42
C TYR A 87 5.47 -1.03 -5.43
N VAL A 88 5.84 -1.99 -4.59
CA VAL A 88 6.88 -1.81 -3.56
C VAL A 88 8.27 -1.49 -4.15
N LEU A 89 8.56 -1.95 -5.37
CA LEU A 89 9.84 -1.71 -6.04
C LEU A 89 9.80 -0.55 -7.06
N GLU A 90 8.67 0.14 -7.18
CA GLU A 90 8.47 1.16 -8.21
C GLU A 90 9.05 2.52 -7.79
N GLU A 91 9.89 3.11 -8.63
CA GLU A 91 10.62 4.34 -8.34
C GLU A 91 9.70 5.54 -8.09
N PHE A 92 8.55 5.60 -8.76
CA PHE A 92 7.57 6.70 -8.57
C PHE A 92 6.79 6.61 -7.25
N VAL A 93 6.98 5.54 -6.47
CA VAL A 93 6.49 5.37 -5.09
C VAL A 93 7.61 5.70 -4.07
N SER A 94 8.82 5.96 -4.55
CA SER A 94 10.07 6.11 -3.80
C SER A 94 10.39 7.55 -3.37
N PRO A 95 9.60 8.08 -2.43
CA PRO A 95 10.21 8.72 -1.26
C PRO A 95 10.31 7.78 -0.05
N LEU A 96 9.61 6.63 -0.10
CA LEU A 96 9.47 5.69 1.03
C LEU A 96 10.47 4.51 0.97
N VAL A 97 10.88 4.06 -0.21
CA VAL A 97 11.77 2.88 -0.37
C VAL A 97 13.21 3.17 0.06
N SER A 98 13.71 4.40 -0.09
CA SER A 98 15.04 4.75 0.45
C SER A 98 15.14 4.62 1.98
N GLN A 99 14.02 4.67 2.72
CA GLN A 99 14.01 4.33 4.15
C GLN A 99 14.02 2.82 4.38
N ILE A 100 13.43 2.04 3.47
CA ILE A 100 13.47 0.57 3.47
C ILE A 100 14.91 0.09 3.28
N GLU A 101 15.64 0.60 2.28
CA GLU A 101 17.04 0.22 2.01
C GLU A 101 18.01 0.67 3.12
N GLN A 102 17.71 1.77 3.83
CA GLN A 102 18.50 2.21 4.98
C GLN A 102 18.21 1.40 6.25
N GLN A 103 17.03 0.79 6.36
CA GLN A 103 16.64 -0.08 7.49
C GLN A 103 16.87 -1.59 7.20
N GLN A 104 16.89 -1.97 5.94
CA GLN A 104 17.21 -3.29 5.42
C GLN A 104 18.62 -3.23 4.82
N GLY A 105 19.63 -3.45 5.67
CA GLY A 105 21.04 -3.42 5.30
C GLY A 105 21.31 -4.04 3.92
N LYS A 106 22.01 -3.25 3.11
CA LYS A 106 22.61 -3.52 1.80
C LYS A 106 23.25 -4.92 1.71
N GLU A 107 22.46 -5.96 1.43
CA GLU A 107 22.93 -7.30 1.04
C GLU A 107 22.31 -7.72 -0.29
N ILE A 108 22.40 -6.86 -1.31
CA ILE A 108 22.35 -7.33 -2.69
C ILE A 108 23.50 -6.62 -3.40
N VAL A 109 24.39 -7.42 -4.01
CA VAL A 109 25.60 -7.11 -4.81
C VAL A 109 26.86 -6.54 -4.14
N SER A 110 27.81 -7.42 -3.79
CA SER A 110 29.07 -7.61 -4.56
C SER A 110 29.95 -8.76 -4.02
N PRO A 111 30.71 -9.46 -4.89
CA PRO A 111 31.61 -10.54 -4.48
C PRO A 111 32.95 -9.95 -4.07
N VAL A 112 33.20 -9.84 -2.76
CA VAL A 112 34.56 -9.71 -2.24
C VAL A 112 34.68 -10.68 -1.07
N VAL A 113 35.15 -11.89 -1.38
CA VAL A 113 35.73 -12.76 -0.38
C VAL A 113 37.23 -12.49 -0.36
N THR A 114 37.77 -12.54 0.86
CA THR A 114 39.19 -12.51 1.29
C THR A 114 39.73 -11.07 1.44
N GLN A 115 40.10 -10.59 2.64
CA GLN A 115 40.91 -11.22 3.68
C GLN A 115 40.55 -10.75 5.11
N LEU A 116 41.02 -11.56 6.06
CA LEU A 116 40.76 -11.59 7.50
C LEU A 116 41.46 -10.45 8.27
N GLU A 117 40.80 -9.86 9.29
CA GLU A 117 41.50 -9.49 10.54
C GLU A 117 40.56 -9.30 11.75
N ASN A 118 40.56 -10.31 12.62
CA ASN A 118 40.64 -10.31 14.09
C ASN A 118 40.10 -9.11 14.89
N GLN A 119 39.04 -9.33 15.69
CA GLN A 119 38.98 -9.06 17.15
C GLN A 119 37.87 -9.93 17.82
N PRO A 120 38.09 -10.50 19.02
CA PRO A 120 37.06 -11.23 19.77
C PRO A 120 36.49 -10.36 20.91
N GLU A 121 35.16 -10.24 20.99
CA GLU A 121 34.39 -10.55 22.21
C GLU A 121 32.89 -10.45 21.92
N THR A 122 32.23 -11.56 22.21
CA THR A 122 30.83 -11.87 21.99
C THR A 122 29.90 -11.02 22.85
N GLN A 123 29.31 -9.98 22.25
CA GLN A 123 27.98 -9.55 22.64
C GLN A 123 26.99 -10.23 21.71
N ILE A 124 26.42 -11.35 22.16
CA ILE A 124 25.31 -12.02 21.46
C ILE A 124 24.11 -11.07 21.58
N VAL A 125 24.03 -10.09 20.69
CA VAL A 125 22.80 -9.33 20.49
C VAL A 125 21.88 -10.27 19.74
N SER A 126 21.05 -10.98 20.50
CA SER A 126 19.94 -11.77 19.96
C SER A 126 19.25 -10.94 18.87
N PRO A 127 18.98 -11.48 17.68
CA PRO A 127 18.22 -10.73 16.69
C PRO A 127 16.85 -10.45 17.31
N VAL A 128 16.59 -9.18 17.62
CA VAL A 128 15.25 -8.73 18.01
C VAL A 128 14.32 -9.19 16.90
N PRO A 129 13.21 -9.92 17.19
CA PRO A 129 12.24 -10.26 16.17
C PRO A 129 11.81 -8.97 15.48
N ARG A 130 12.14 -8.84 14.19
CA ARG A 130 11.93 -7.62 13.43
C ARG A 130 10.42 -7.41 13.32
N GLN A 131 9.86 -6.59 14.20
CA GLN A 131 8.44 -6.27 14.23
C GLN A 131 8.05 -5.61 12.89
N PHE A 132 6.89 -5.97 12.34
CA PHE A 132 6.37 -5.32 11.14
C PHE A 132 6.14 -3.82 11.42
N VAL A 133 6.67 -2.96 10.55
CA VAL A 133 6.52 -1.51 10.63
C VAL A 133 5.58 -1.07 9.51
N PRO A 134 4.35 -0.61 9.83
CA PRO A 134 3.45 -0.07 8.83
C PRO A 134 4.03 1.18 8.16
N MET A 135 3.73 1.35 6.87
CA MET A 135 4.10 2.52 6.08
C MET A 135 2.88 3.41 5.85
N ASP A 136 3.12 4.72 5.75
CA ASP A 136 2.10 5.68 5.37
C ASP A 136 2.25 6.06 3.89
N ILE A 137 1.36 5.54 3.06
CA ILE A 137 1.32 5.83 1.62
C ILE A 137 0.23 6.85 1.24
N ARG A 138 -0.47 7.45 2.21
CA ARG A 138 -1.67 8.26 1.96
C ARG A 138 -1.42 9.47 1.05
N GLN A 139 -0.22 10.05 1.14
CA GLN A 139 0.16 11.24 0.35
C GLN A 139 0.76 10.90 -1.03
N THR A 140 1.05 9.62 -1.29
CA THR A 140 1.59 9.16 -2.57
C THR A 140 0.53 9.21 -3.69
N ILE A 141 0.94 8.95 -4.94
CA ILE A 141 -0.02 8.76 -6.03
C ILE A 141 -0.94 7.56 -5.78
N LEU A 142 -0.48 6.54 -5.04
CA LEU A 142 -1.27 5.34 -4.76
C LEU A 142 -2.46 5.66 -3.86
N GLY A 143 -2.26 6.46 -2.80
CA GLY A 143 -3.32 6.87 -1.86
C GLY A 143 -4.39 7.78 -2.50
N LYS A 144 -4.08 8.38 -3.67
CA LYS A 144 -4.99 9.27 -4.41
C LYS A 144 -5.87 8.54 -5.42
N VAL A 145 -5.60 7.26 -5.69
CA VAL A 145 -6.35 6.43 -6.64
C VAL A 145 -7.27 5.49 -5.87
N SER A 146 -8.50 5.30 -6.34
CA SER A 146 -9.44 4.39 -5.68
C SER A 146 -9.05 2.93 -5.80
N TRP A 147 -9.48 2.12 -4.83
CA TRP A 147 -9.21 0.69 -4.84
C TRP A 147 -9.70 -0.01 -6.11
N THR A 148 -10.88 0.33 -6.63
CA THR A 148 -11.40 -0.22 -7.88
C THR A 148 -10.47 0.06 -9.06
N ASN A 149 -9.92 1.26 -9.14
CA ASN A 149 -8.97 1.62 -10.19
C ASN A 149 -7.66 0.85 -10.03
N HIS A 150 -7.14 0.71 -8.79
CA HIS A 150 -5.98 -0.15 -8.53
C HIS A 150 -6.19 -1.57 -9.05
N LEU A 151 -7.32 -2.20 -8.70
CA LEU A 151 -7.68 -3.54 -9.17
C LEU A 151 -7.65 -3.64 -10.69
N ILE A 152 -8.19 -2.65 -11.39
CA ILE A 152 -8.20 -2.64 -12.86
C ILE A 152 -6.77 -2.50 -13.39
N ILE A 153 -6.01 -1.54 -12.88
CA ILE A 153 -4.68 -1.20 -13.37
C ILE A 153 -3.72 -2.39 -13.23
N PHE A 154 -3.52 -2.95 -12.03
CA PHE A 154 -2.56 -4.04 -11.88
C PHE A 154 -3.05 -5.38 -12.48
N THR A 155 -4.35 -5.53 -12.71
CA THR A 155 -4.88 -6.72 -13.40
C THR A 155 -4.62 -6.65 -14.91
N ARG A 156 -4.83 -5.47 -15.50
CA ARG A 156 -4.85 -5.28 -16.96
C ARG A 156 -3.50 -4.84 -17.51
N CYS A 157 -2.80 -3.96 -16.82
CA CYS A 157 -1.53 -3.40 -17.27
C CYS A 157 -0.38 -4.33 -16.88
N LYS A 158 0.51 -4.61 -17.82
CA LYS A 158 1.64 -5.54 -17.61
C LYS A 158 2.98 -4.84 -17.47
N MET A 159 3.06 -3.59 -17.92
CA MET A 159 4.27 -2.78 -17.88
C MET A 159 4.15 -1.69 -16.83
N ASP A 160 5.27 -1.39 -16.19
CA ASP A 160 5.39 -0.42 -15.09
C ASP A 160 5.00 0.98 -15.58
N VAL A 161 5.50 1.36 -16.76
CA VAL A 161 5.18 2.61 -17.46
C VAL A 161 3.68 2.74 -17.74
N GLU A 162 3.02 1.65 -18.13
CA GLU A 162 1.59 1.64 -18.41
C GLU A 162 0.80 1.85 -17.11
N ARG A 163 1.19 1.16 -16.02
CA ARG A 163 0.60 1.32 -14.69
C ARG A 163 0.73 2.75 -14.20
N GLU A 164 1.93 3.33 -14.27
CA GLU A 164 2.18 4.72 -13.86
C GLU A 164 1.33 5.70 -14.66
N PHE A 165 1.26 5.53 -15.99
CA PHE A 165 0.44 6.36 -16.86
C PHE A 165 -1.02 6.38 -16.40
N TYR A 166 -1.62 5.21 -16.17
CA TYR A 166 -3.02 5.13 -15.75
C TYR A 166 -3.25 5.62 -14.32
N LEU A 167 -2.31 5.40 -13.39
CA LEU A 167 -2.39 5.99 -12.05
C LEU A 167 -2.46 7.52 -12.11
N ARG A 168 -1.57 8.13 -12.91
CA ARG A 168 -1.56 9.59 -13.11
C ARG A 168 -2.82 10.08 -13.82
N MET A 169 -3.29 9.33 -14.82
CA MET A 169 -4.53 9.67 -15.53
C MET A 169 -5.76 9.61 -14.61
N SER A 170 -5.87 8.60 -13.75
CA SER A 170 -6.97 8.49 -12.77
C SER A 170 -7.04 9.68 -11.83
N ILE A 171 -5.89 10.19 -11.39
CA ILE A 171 -5.82 11.39 -10.54
C ILE A 171 -6.22 12.63 -11.34
N LYS A 172 -5.67 12.79 -12.56
CA LYS A 172 -5.90 13.96 -13.42
C LYS A 172 -7.38 14.13 -13.76
N GLU A 173 -8.05 13.05 -14.15
CA GLU A 173 -9.45 13.09 -14.58
C GLU A 173 -10.44 13.00 -13.39
N ASN A 174 -9.94 13.03 -12.15
CA ASN A 174 -10.73 12.85 -10.92
C ASN A 174 -11.65 11.61 -10.97
N TYR A 175 -11.17 10.52 -11.56
CA TYR A 175 -11.93 9.27 -11.57
C TYR A 175 -12.15 8.79 -10.14
N SER A 176 -13.42 8.49 -9.83
CA SER A 176 -13.99 8.39 -8.48
C SER A 176 -13.01 7.85 -7.44
N VAL A 177 -12.80 8.69 -6.41
CA VAL A 177 -12.10 8.40 -5.15
C VAL A 177 -13.13 7.94 -4.12
#